data_AF-A0A531KLU9-F1
#
_entry.id   AF-A0A531KLU9-F1
#
_cell.length_a   1.000
_cell.length_b   1.000
_cell.length_c   1.000
_cell.angle_alpha   90.00
_cell.angle_beta   90.00
_cell.angle_gamma   90.00
#
_symmetry.space_group_name_H-M   'P 1'
#
loop_
_entity.id
_entity.type
_entity.pdbx_description
1 polymer ?
#
loop_
_entity_poly.entity_id
_entity_poly.type
_entity_poly.pdbx_seq_one_letter_code
_entity_poly.pdbx_strand_id
1 'polypeptide(L)'
;MKVDLLANIGAYISQYGPFIPYIGVTMSTGVYDIQALDVSVTGVYTNTCPVDAYRGAGRPEAAFLLEKLVDACAHDLGLPVEEIRRRNFIRPEQFPYRTQTDRLYDTGEFAGHMDRAIEQAEWQAFPERLAQSKAAGKIRGIGMATYIEACAFPGSEPAFVELNGDGTVTLKIGTQTNGQGHATAYAQFLSEKLHLDIGKIHVRQG
;
A
#
# COMPACT_ATOMS: atom_id res chain seq x y z
N MET A 1 11.97 -16.24 5.28
CA MET A 1 12.20 -14.91 5.89
C MET A 1 11.82 -14.96 7.35
N LYS A 2 12.62 -14.35 8.23
CA LYS A 2 12.31 -14.24 9.66
C LYS A 2 12.15 -12.77 10.04
N VAL A 3 11.11 -12.43 10.80
CA VAL A 3 10.81 -11.07 11.25
C VAL A 3 10.57 -11.07 12.76
N ASP A 4 11.38 -10.33 13.51
CA ASP A 4 11.17 -10.08 14.93
C ASP A 4 10.77 -8.61 15.13
N LEU A 5 9.49 -8.35 15.37
CA LEU A 5 8.92 -7.00 15.48
C LEU A 5 8.71 -6.60 16.94
N LEU A 6 9.43 -5.57 17.39
CA LEU A 6 9.19 -4.92 18.68
C LEU A 6 8.36 -3.65 18.47
N ALA A 7 7.09 -3.67 18.87
CA ALA A 7 6.13 -2.60 18.63
C ALA A 7 5.86 -1.77 19.90
N ASN A 8 6.17 -0.47 19.86
CA ASN A 8 5.75 0.44 20.92
C ASN A 8 4.23 0.68 20.83
N ILE A 9 3.50 0.41 21.91
CA ILE A 9 2.05 0.62 22.00
C ILE A 9 1.66 1.88 22.80
N GLY A 10 2.64 2.61 23.33
CA GLY A 10 2.44 3.77 24.21
C GLY A 10 2.10 3.39 25.65
N ALA A 11 1.63 4.35 26.45
CA ALA A 11 1.30 4.13 27.86
C ALA A 11 -0.03 3.38 28.06
N TYR A 12 -0.92 3.45 27.06
CA TYR A 12 -2.23 2.81 27.05
C TYR A 12 -2.51 2.23 25.67
N ILE A 13 -3.29 1.16 25.61
CA ILE A 13 -3.71 0.56 24.34
C ILE A 13 -4.84 1.40 23.72
N SER A 14 -4.60 1.95 22.54
CA SER A 14 -5.64 2.48 21.65
C SER A 14 -6.40 1.34 20.96
N GLN A 15 -7.54 1.64 20.33
CA GLN A 15 -8.38 0.64 19.66
C GLN A 15 -7.61 -0.18 18.62
N TYR A 16 -6.76 0.47 17.79
CA TYR A 16 -5.97 -0.23 16.77
C TYR A 16 -4.51 -0.47 17.16
N GLY A 17 -4.03 0.01 18.31
CA GLY A 17 -2.64 -0.08 18.76
C GLY A 17 -1.97 -1.43 18.52
N PRO A 18 -2.47 -2.56 19.08
CA PRO A 18 -1.93 -3.90 18.84
C PRO A 18 -2.30 -4.48 17.47
N PHE A 19 -3.36 -3.97 16.83
CA PHE A 19 -3.80 -4.43 15.52
C PHE A 19 -2.85 -3.98 14.40
N ILE A 20 -2.25 -2.80 14.53
CA ILE A 20 -1.28 -2.22 13.58
C ILE A 20 -0.08 -3.15 13.34
N PRO A 21 0.70 -3.57 14.35
CA PRO A 21 1.83 -4.48 14.11
C PRO A 21 1.37 -5.86 13.65
N TYR A 22 0.23 -6.36 14.13
CA TYR A 22 -0.34 -7.62 13.66
C TYR A 22 -0.68 -7.59 12.17
N ILE A 23 -1.41 -6.57 11.70
CA ILE A 23 -1.79 -6.49 10.28
C ILE A 23 -0.58 -6.19 9.40
N GLY A 24 0.37 -5.40 9.90
CA GLY A 24 1.64 -5.13 9.21
C GLY A 24 2.38 -6.42 8.88
N VAL A 25 2.58 -7.32 9.85
CA VAL A 25 3.31 -8.56 9.60
C VAL A 25 2.61 -9.52 8.64
N THR A 26 1.28 -9.39 8.48
CA THR A 26 0.58 -10.17 7.44
C THR A 26 0.99 -9.78 6.02
N MET A 27 1.62 -8.62 5.82
CA MET A 27 2.12 -8.15 4.52
C MET A 27 3.64 -8.31 4.38
N SER A 28 4.31 -8.99 5.32
CA SER A 28 5.77 -9.09 5.38
C SER A 28 6.41 -9.70 4.13
N THR A 29 5.72 -10.58 3.39
CA THR A 29 6.25 -11.15 2.14
C THR A 29 6.05 -10.23 0.93
N GLY A 30 5.23 -9.19 1.06
CA GLY A 30 4.97 -8.18 0.02
C GLY A 30 4.67 -8.79 -1.34
N VAL A 31 5.42 -8.36 -2.35
CA VAL A 31 5.31 -8.77 -3.76
C VAL A 31 6.22 -9.95 -4.14
N TYR A 32 6.94 -10.52 -3.17
CA TYR A 32 7.93 -11.55 -3.42
C TYR A 32 7.40 -12.95 -3.07
N ASP A 33 7.81 -13.93 -3.87
CA ASP A 33 7.42 -15.35 -3.76
C ASP A 33 8.21 -16.06 -2.63
N ILE A 34 8.04 -15.59 -1.40
CA ILE A 34 8.73 -16.09 -0.22
C ILE A 34 7.96 -17.30 0.34
N GLN A 35 8.55 -18.49 0.23
CA GLN A 35 7.90 -19.76 0.58
C GLN A 35 7.78 -20.03 2.09
N ALA A 36 8.64 -19.43 2.90
CA ALA A 36 8.67 -19.66 4.35
C ALA A 36 8.77 -18.34 5.10
N LEU A 37 7.90 -18.16 6.08
CA LEU A 37 7.83 -16.97 6.92
C LEU A 37 7.76 -17.38 8.39
N ASP A 38 8.65 -16.81 9.21
CA ASP A 38 8.63 -16.88 10.67
C ASP A 38 8.49 -15.45 11.20
N VAL A 39 7.49 -15.19 12.04
CA VAL A 39 7.22 -13.86 12.58
C VAL A 39 6.96 -13.93 14.08
N SER A 40 7.64 -13.06 14.83
CA SER A 40 7.28 -12.71 16.20
C SER A 40 6.89 -11.24 16.31
N VAL A 41 5.85 -10.94 17.10
CA VAL A 41 5.44 -9.57 17.42
C VAL A 41 5.39 -9.41 18.93
N THR A 42 6.16 -8.46 19.46
CA THR A 42 6.19 -8.11 20.88
C THR A 42 5.73 -6.67 21.05
N GLY A 43 4.56 -6.48 21.67
CA GLY A 43 4.09 -5.16 22.07
C GLY A 43 4.74 -4.71 23.38
N VAL A 44 5.24 -3.48 23.45
CA VAL A 44 5.85 -2.91 24.67
C VAL A 44 5.20 -1.60 25.07
N TYR A 45 4.79 -1.51 26.34
CA TYR A 45 4.34 -0.27 26.94
C TYR A 45 5.52 0.68 27.16
N THR A 46 5.30 1.95 26.89
CA THR A 46 6.30 3.01 27.11
C THR A 46 5.63 4.26 27.68
N ASN A 47 6.40 5.19 28.26
CA ASN A 47 5.88 6.46 28.76
C ASN A 47 5.63 7.48 27.63
N THR A 48 4.96 7.06 26.55
CA THR A 48 4.57 7.92 25.43
C THR A 48 3.05 7.91 25.23
N CYS A 49 2.53 8.84 24.43
CA CYS A 49 1.15 8.78 23.98
C CYS A 49 0.83 7.43 23.30
N PRO A 50 -0.42 6.95 23.39
CA PRO A 50 -0.87 5.76 22.64
C PRO A 50 -0.59 5.90 21.14
N VAL A 51 -0.13 4.82 20.52
CA VAL A 51 0.07 4.74 19.06
C VAL A 51 -1.25 4.35 18.40
N ASP A 52 -1.57 4.96 17.26
CA ASP A 52 -2.75 4.59 16.46
C ASP A 52 -2.44 4.71 14.97
N ALA A 53 -3.39 4.30 14.14
CA ALA A 53 -3.23 4.16 12.71
C ALA A 53 -2.99 5.51 12.03
N TYR A 54 -1.92 5.56 11.26
CA TYR A 54 -1.70 6.56 10.23
C TYR A 54 -1.50 5.83 8.90
N ARG A 55 -2.26 6.25 7.88
CA ARG A 55 -2.28 5.75 6.49
C ARG A 55 -1.54 4.41 6.26
N GLY A 56 -2.28 3.30 6.25
CA GLY A 56 -1.75 1.97 5.93
C GLY A 56 -1.64 1.03 7.15
N ALA A 57 -1.42 1.58 8.34
CA ALA A 57 -1.47 0.87 9.63
C ALA A 57 -0.61 -0.41 9.65
N GLY A 58 0.73 -0.30 9.77
CA GLY A 58 1.64 -1.44 9.87
C GLY A 58 2.16 -1.95 8.52
N ARG A 59 1.39 -1.71 7.44
CA ARG A 59 1.77 -2.11 6.07
C ARG A 59 2.90 -1.25 5.50
N PRO A 60 2.96 0.08 5.74
CA PRO A 60 4.14 0.87 5.40
C PRO A 60 5.41 0.33 6.06
N GLU A 61 5.33 -0.11 7.31
CA GLU A 61 6.45 -0.69 8.06
C GLU A 61 6.89 -2.03 7.45
N ALA A 62 5.95 -2.88 7.05
CA ALA A 62 6.24 -4.14 6.37
C ALA A 62 6.90 -3.91 5.00
N ALA A 63 6.35 -3.00 4.18
CA ALA A 63 6.92 -2.64 2.90
C ALA A 63 8.32 -2.02 3.06
N PHE A 64 8.49 -1.14 4.05
CA PHE A 64 9.79 -0.53 4.35
C PHE A 64 10.83 -1.58 4.75
N LEU A 65 10.51 -2.46 5.68
CA LEU A 65 11.38 -3.56 6.11
C LEU A 65 11.81 -4.41 4.91
N LEU A 66 10.84 -4.84 4.11
CA LEU A 66 11.06 -5.75 3.01
C LEU A 66 11.89 -5.12 1.90
N GLU A 67 11.57 -3.91 1.47
CA GLU A 67 12.32 -3.23 0.40
C GLU A 67 13.75 -2.88 0.85
N LYS A 68 13.95 -2.54 2.13
CA LYS A 68 15.29 -2.35 2.68
C LYS A 68 16.08 -3.66 2.75
N LEU A 69 15.44 -4.76 3.13
CA LEU A 69 16.06 -6.08 3.13
C LEU A 69 16.49 -6.48 1.71
N VAL A 70 15.63 -6.28 0.73
CA VAL A 70 15.92 -6.60 -0.67
C VAL A 70 17.09 -5.78 -1.22
N ASP A 71 17.14 -4.48 -0.93
CA ASP A 71 18.29 -3.63 -1.29
C ASP A 71 19.59 -4.09 -0.63
N ALA A 72 19.55 -4.46 0.65
CA ALA A 72 20.71 -4.98 1.37
C ALA A 72 21.19 -6.30 0.77
N CYS A 73 20.28 -7.22 0.44
CA CYS A 73 20.61 -8.48 -0.22
C CYS A 73 21.19 -8.25 -1.63
N ALA A 74 20.68 -7.29 -2.40
CA ALA A 74 21.27 -6.93 -3.69
C ALA A 74 22.72 -6.46 -3.53
N HIS A 75 22.97 -5.57 -2.57
CA HIS A 75 24.30 -5.07 -2.28
C HIS A 75 25.27 -6.19 -1.89
N ASP A 76 24.87 -7.06 -0.95
CA ASP A 76 25.72 -8.15 -0.45
C ASP A 76 26.03 -9.20 -1.54
N LEU A 77 25.09 -9.41 -2.48
CA LEU A 77 25.26 -10.34 -3.60
C LEU A 77 25.92 -9.69 -4.84
N GLY A 78 26.17 -8.38 -4.83
CA GLY A 78 26.68 -7.65 -5.98
C GLY A 78 25.71 -7.63 -7.18
N LEU A 79 24.41 -7.71 -6.92
CA LEU A 79 23.36 -7.67 -7.95
C LEU A 79 22.79 -6.26 -8.09
N PRO A 80 22.34 -5.88 -9.30
CA PRO A 80 21.46 -4.72 -9.47
C PRO A 80 20.19 -4.88 -8.62
N VAL A 81 19.70 -3.77 -8.06
CA VAL A 81 18.55 -3.79 -7.13
C VAL A 81 17.24 -4.21 -7.80
N GLU A 82 17.09 -3.93 -9.08
CA GLU A 82 15.97 -4.38 -9.91
C GLU A 82 16.06 -5.88 -10.23
N GLU A 83 17.27 -6.43 -10.28
CA GLU A 83 17.49 -7.81 -10.71
C GLU A 83 17.12 -8.80 -9.60
N ILE A 84 17.52 -8.54 -8.36
CA ILE A 84 17.08 -9.37 -7.23
C ILE A 84 15.56 -9.36 -7.10
N ARG A 85 14.92 -8.23 -7.39
CA ARG A 85 13.47 -8.09 -7.33
C ARG A 85 12.79 -8.95 -8.38
N ARG A 86 13.22 -8.80 -9.64
CA ARG A 86 12.70 -9.57 -10.78
C ARG A 86 12.80 -11.08 -10.57
N ARG A 87 13.89 -11.56 -9.99
CA ARG A 87 14.08 -13.00 -9.68
C ARG A 87 13.11 -13.54 -8.65
N ASN A 88 12.59 -12.68 -7.77
CA ASN A 88 11.83 -13.09 -6.59
C ASN A 88 10.37 -12.62 -6.61
N PHE A 89 9.94 -11.81 -7.58
CA PHE A 89 8.53 -11.41 -7.67
C PHE A 89 7.61 -12.61 -7.87
N ILE A 90 6.41 -12.51 -7.30
CA ILE A 90 5.28 -13.36 -7.68
C ILE A 90 4.95 -13.08 -9.14
N ARG A 91 4.97 -14.12 -9.97
CA ARG A 91 4.77 -14.02 -11.42
C ARG A 91 3.27 -14.00 -11.77
N PRO A 92 2.87 -13.37 -12.89
CA PRO A 92 1.46 -13.28 -13.31
C PRO A 92 0.73 -14.63 -13.36
N GLU A 93 1.41 -15.70 -13.76
CA GLU A 93 0.83 -17.05 -13.83
C GLU A 93 0.60 -17.72 -12.46
N GLN A 94 1.11 -17.13 -11.38
CA GLN A 94 0.91 -17.64 -10.01
C GLN A 94 -0.36 -17.09 -9.36
N PHE A 95 -1.07 -16.15 -10.01
CA PHE A 95 -2.30 -15.58 -9.48
C PHE A 95 -3.52 -16.46 -9.78
N PRO A 96 -4.50 -16.56 -8.86
CA PRO A 96 -4.52 -15.93 -7.54
C PRO A 96 -3.49 -16.55 -6.58
N TYR A 97 -2.75 -15.69 -5.87
CA TYR A 97 -1.62 -16.08 -5.03
C TYR A 97 -1.98 -15.99 -3.56
N ARG A 98 -1.78 -17.06 -2.79
CA ARG A 98 -1.99 -17.07 -1.34
C ARG A 98 -0.65 -16.97 -0.62
N THR A 99 -0.45 -15.92 0.17
CA THR A 99 0.76 -15.73 0.97
C THR A 99 0.79 -16.68 2.18
N GLN A 100 1.95 -16.77 2.83
CA GLN A 100 2.13 -17.55 4.07
C GLN A 100 1.34 -17.00 5.28
N THR A 101 0.70 -15.84 5.10
CA THR A 101 -0.11 -15.13 6.10
C THR A 101 -1.59 -15.10 5.68
N ASP A 102 -1.99 -15.99 4.77
CA ASP A 102 -3.35 -16.16 4.25
C ASP A 102 -3.93 -14.95 3.50
N ARG A 103 -3.08 -14.06 3.00
CA ARG A 103 -3.51 -13.00 2.07
C ARG A 103 -3.69 -13.59 0.70
N LEU A 104 -4.89 -13.43 0.13
CA LEU A 104 -5.18 -13.81 -1.24
C LEU A 104 -5.01 -12.59 -2.14
N TYR A 105 -4.00 -12.61 -2.99
CA TYR A 105 -3.82 -11.63 -4.05
C TYR A 105 -4.57 -12.10 -5.29
N ASP A 106 -5.34 -11.20 -5.88
CA ASP A 106 -6.22 -11.47 -7.02
C ASP A 106 -5.45 -11.48 -8.34
N THR A 107 -4.68 -10.42 -8.59
CA THR A 107 -3.90 -10.20 -9.82
C THR A 107 -2.64 -9.40 -9.51
N GLY A 108 -1.65 -9.43 -10.40
CA GLY A 108 -0.48 -8.57 -10.30
C GLY A 108 0.47 -8.72 -11.48
N GLU A 109 1.11 -7.62 -11.87
CA GLU A 109 2.24 -7.65 -12.80
C GLU A 109 3.42 -6.79 -12.29
N PHE A 110 4.10 -7.28 -11.24
CA PHE A 110 5.09 -6.50 -10.51
C PHE A 110 6.34 -6.19 -11.32
N ALA A 111 6.79 -7.12 -12.18
CA ALA A 111 7.96 -6.91 -13.02
C ALA A 111 7.70 -5.80 -14.05
N GLY A 112 6.57 -5.87 -14.75
CA GLY A 112 6.16 -4.87 -15.73
C GLY A 112 5.92 -3.48 -15.12
N HIS A 113 5.36 -3.39 -13.91
CA HIS A 113 5.26 -2.11 -13.20
C HIS A 113 6.64 -1.53 -12.86
N MET A 114 7.58 -2.36 -12.40
CA MET A 114 8.94 -1.96 -12.10
C MET A 114 9.67 -1.51 -13.37
N ASP A 115 9.57 -2.25 -14.48
CA ASP A 115 10.22 -1.92 -15.75
C ASP A 115 9.73 -0.57 -16.29
N ARG A 116 8.42 -0.32 -16.24
CA ARG A 116 7.84 0.98 -16.61
C ARG A 116 8.35 2.10 -15.71
N ALA A 117 8.48 1.87 -14.41
CA ALA A 117 9.01 2.87 -13.48
C ALA A 117 10.49 3.18 -13.76
N ILE A 118 11.30 2.15 -14.06
CA ILE A 118 12.72 2.29 -14.44
C ILE A 118 12.87 3.15 -15.71
N GLU A 119 12.04 2.90 -16.72
CA GLU A 119 12.01 3.67 -17.96
C GLU A 119 11.67 5.14 -17.69
N GLN A 120 10.54 5.40 -17.02
CA GLN A 120 10.05 6.76 -16.74
C GLN A 120 10.99 7.55 -15.82
N ALA A 121 11.72 6.87 -14.94
CA ALA A 121 12.68 7.50 -14.04
C ALA A 121 14.05 7.78 -14.70
N GLU A 122 14.23 7.36 -15.96
CA GLU A 122 15.51 7.38 -16.69
C GLU A 122 16.62 6.76 -15.83
N TRP A 123 16.34 5.57 -15.28
CA TRP A 123 17.19 4.94 -14.27
C TRP A 123 18.64 4.79 -14.73
N GLN A 124 18.85 4.41 -15.99
CA GLN A 124 20.18 4.23 -16.58
C GLN A 124 20.97 5.54 -16.74
N ALA A 125 20.30 6.69 -16.80
CA ALA A 125 20.96 8.01 -16.83
C ALA A 125 21.37 8.51 -15.44
N PHE A 126 21.13 7.73 -14.37
CA PHE A 126 21.50 8.12 -13.00
C PHE A 126 23.00 8.42 -12.81
N PRO A 127 23.97 7.69 -13.41
CA PRO A 127 25.40 8.00 -13.26
C PRO A 127 25.77 9.41 -13.73
N GLU A 128 25.19 9.89 -14.83
CA GLU A 128 25.39 11.25 -15.35
C GLU A 128 24.83 12.28 -14.38
N ARG A 129 23.59 12.05 -13.91
CA ARG A 129 22.92 12.88 -12.89
C ARG A 129 23.73 12.93 -11.59
N LEU A 130 24.35 11.83 -11.19
CA LEU A 130 25.19 11.75 -10.00
C LEU A 130 26.48 12.56 -10.19
N ALA A 131 27.16 12.43 -11.33
CA ALA A 131 28.37 13.19 -11.64
C ALA A 131 28.12 14.71 -11.64
N GLN A 132 27.03 15.16 -12.25
CA GLN A 132 26.61 16.57 -12.23
C GLN A 132 26.39 17.08 -10.80
N SER A 133 25.76 16.28 -9.93
CA SER A 133 25.54 16.67 -8.53
C SER A 133 26.84 16.77 -7.75
N LYS A 134 27.76 15.82 -7.94
CA LYS A 134 29.08 15.82 -7.32
C LYS A 134 29.89 17.05 -7.74
N ALA A 135 29.88 17.41 -9.02
CA ALA A 135 30.54 18.61 -9.53
C ALA A 135 30.00 19.90 -8.89
N ALA A 136 28.71 19.91 -8.52
CA ALA A 136 28.06 21.01 -7.80
C ALA A 136 28.19 20.93 -6.27
N GLY A 137 29.02 20.03 -5.73
CA GLY A 137 29.20 19.86 -4.28
C GLY A 137 28.00 19.24 -3.55
N LYS A 138 27.13 18.51 -4.26
CA LYS A 138 25.91 17.89 -3.73
C LYS A 138 26.00 16.37 -3.73
N ILE A 139 25.25 15.74 -2.81
CA ILE A 139 25.04 14.30 -2.77
C ILE A 139 23.72 13.98 -3.49
N ARG A 140 23.68 12.87 -4.23
CA ARG A 140 22.49 12.39 -4.92
C ARG A 140 22.37 10.87 -4.73
N GLY A 141 21.16 10.41 -4.41
CA GLY A 141 20.78 9.01 -4.36
C GLY A 141 19.60 8.74 -5.28
N ILE A 142 19.39 7.47 -5.61
CA ILE A 142 18.21 6.96 -6.28
C ILE A 142 17.74 5.74 -5.49
N GLY A 143 16.43 5.60 -5.35
CA GLY A 143 15.81 4.52 -4.57
C GLY A 143 14.64 3.93 -5.33
N MET A 144 14.40 2.65 -5.10
CA MET A 144 13.29 1.89 -5.66
C MET A 144 12.51 1.25 -4.52
N ALA A 145 11.20 1.20 -4.67
CA ALA A 145 10.33 0.42 -3.81
C ALA A 145 9.18 -0.14 -4.64
N THR A 146 8.95 -1.45 -4.55
CA THR A 146 7.77 -2.11 -5.10
C THR A 146 6.98 -2.71 -3.95
N TYR A 147 5.69 -2.38 -3.86
CA TYR A 147 4.83 -2.87 -2.78
C TYR A 147 3.43 -3.19 -3.29
N ILE A 148 2.73 -4.02 -2.53
CA ILE A 148 1.31 -4.33 -2.70
C ILE A 148 0.58 -3.86 -1.45
N GLU A 149 -0.61 -3.31 -1.63
CA GLU A 149 -1.41 -2.69 -0.57
C GLU A 149 -2.77 -3.40 -0.45
N ALA A 150 -3.20 -3.64 0.78
CA ALA A 150 -4.55 -4.14 1.04
C ALA A 150 -5.47 -2.94 1.30
N CYS A 151 -6.03 -2.39 0.23
CA CYS A 151 -6.75 -1.11 0.25
C CYS A 151 -8.15 -1.15 0.88
N ALA A 152 -8.77 -2.33 0.99
CA ALA A 152 -10.10 -2.51 1.55
C ALA A 152 -10.10 -3.56 2.67
N PHE A 153 -10.98 -3.38 3.65
CA PHE A 153 -11.28 -4.42 4.63
C PHE A 153 -12.39 -5.34 4.11
N PRO A 154 -12.40 -6.62 4.52
CA PRO A 154 -13.49 -7.52 4.18
C PRO A 154 -14.80 -7.00 4.76
N GLY A 155 -15.83 -6.98 3.93
CA GLY A 155 -17.15 -6.48 4.28
C GLY A 155 -17.80 -5.72 3.14
N SER A 156 -19.03 -5.29 3.38
CA SER A 156 -19.76 -4.41 2.47
C SER A 156 -20.50 -3.40 3.33
N GLU A 157 -20.56 -2.16 2.85
CA GLU A 157 -21.44 -1.16 3.44
C GLU A 157 -22.67 -0.97 2.57
N PRO A 158 -23.85 -0.74 3.17
CA PRO A 158 -25.05 -0.45 2.40
C PRO A 158 -24.94 0.94 1.76
N ALA A 159 -25.35 1.02 0.50
CA ALA A 159 -25.58 2.28 -0.20
C ALA A 159 -27.08 2.36 -0.57
N PHE A 160 -27.71 3.47 -0.24
CA PHE A 160 -29.12 3.72 -0.57
C PHE A 160 -29.21 4.80 -1.63
N VAL A 161 -29.83 4.47 -2.75
CA VAL A 161 -30.05 5.40 -3.87
C VAL A 161 -31.54 5.73 -3.92
N GLU A 162 -31.87 7.01 -3.83
CA GLU A 162 -33.23 7.53 -3.83
C GLU A 162 -33.44 8.45 -5.04
N LEU A 163 -34.46 8.15 -5.85
CA LEU A 163 -34.93 9.06 -6.91
C LEU A 163 -35.91 10.06 -6.31
N ASN A 164 -35.57 11.34 -6.38
CA ASN A 164 -36.38 12.43 -5.85
C ASN A 164 -37.50 12.80 -6.84
N GLY A 165 -38.55 13.46 -6.34
CA GLY A 165 -39.70 13.88 -7.16
C GLY A 165 -39.39 14.91 -8.25
N ASP A 166 -38.25 15.59 -8.17
CA ASP A 166 -37.76 16.57 -9.17
C ASP A 166 -36.83 15.94 -10.23
N GLY A 167 -36.64 14.61 -10.17
CA GLY A 167 -35.76 13.87 -11.07
C GLY A 167 -34.27 13.96 -10.73
N THR A 168 -33.90 14.48 -9.55
CA THR A 168 -32.55 14.33 -8.98
C THR A 168 -32.41 13.00 -8.24
N VAL A 169 -31.18 12.56 -7.98
CA VAL A 169 -30.87 11.32 -7.27
C VAL A 169 -30.03 11.61 -6.03
N THR A 170 -30.39 11.01 -4.89
CA THR A 170 -29.62 11.10 -3.65
C THR A 170 -28.98 9.75 -3.31
N LEU A 171 -27.65 9.72 -3.19
CA LEU A 171 -26.89 8.60 -2.63
C LEU A 171 -26.65 8.84 -1.14
N LYS A 172 -27.08 7.90 -0.30
CA LYS A 172 -26.73 7.83 1.13
C LYS A 172 -25.79 6.64 1.34
N ILE A 173 -24.60 6.87 1.87
CA ILE A 173 -23.58 5.83 2.04
C ILE A 173 -22.84 6.00 3.38
N GLY A 174 -22.45 4.87 3.99
CA GLY A 174 -21.85 4.82 5.33
C GLY A 174 -20.39 5.31 5.41
N THR A 175 -19.69 5.35 4.28
CA THR A 175 -18.34 5.89 4.21
C THR A 175 -18.34 7.38 4.48
N GLN A 176 -17.32 7.85 5.18
CA GLN A 176 -17.15 9.26 5.49
C GLN A 176 -15.94 9.83 4.75
N THR A 177 -16.15 10.96 4.09
CA THR A 177 -15.05 11.71 3.47
C THR A 177 -14.31 12.55 4.51
N ASN A 178 -12.98 12.54 4.42
CA ASN A 178 -12.05 13.43 5.09
C ASN A 178 -11.17 14.18 4.07
N GLY A 179 -11.59 14.25 2.79
CA GLY A 179 -10.90 14.98 1.72
C GLY A 179 -10.59 14.20 0.44
N GLN A 180 -10.94 12.91 0.38
CA GLN A 180 -10.64 12.03 -0.76
C GLN A 180 -11.55 12.22 -1.99
N GLY A 181 -12.48 13.18 -1.94
CA GLY A 181 -13.35 13.50 -3.08
C GLY A 181 -14.52 12.55 -3.32
N HIS A 182 -15.01 11.86 -2.28
CA HIS A 182 -16.14 10.92 -2.38
C HIS A 182 -17.37 11.51 -3.08
N ALA A 183 -17.76 12.74 -2.75
CA ALA A 183 -18.92 13.39 -3.36
C ALA A 183 -18.83 13.47 -4.89
N THR A 184 -17.62 13.67 -5.43
CA THR A 184 -17.36 13.69 -6.87
C THR A 184 -17.28 12.28 -7.44
N ALA A 185 -16.45 11.42 -6.85
CA ALA A 185 -16.20 10.07 -7.38
C ALA A 185 -17.48 9.22 -7.41
N TYR A 186 -18.28 9.25 -6.33
CA TYR A 186 -19.54 8.51 -6.27
C TYR A 186 -20.61 9.10 -7.21
N ALA A 187 -20.66 10.42 -7.37
CA ALA A 187 -21.56 11.05 -8.33
C ALA A 187 -21.18 10.69 -9.78
N GLN A 188 -19.89 10.64 -10.11
CA GLN A 188 -19.42 10.16 -11.42
C GLN A 188 -19.83 8.72 -11.68
N PHE A 189 -19.63 7.82 -10.69
CA PHE A 189 -20.04 6.43 -10.80
C PHE A 189 -21.55 6.29 -11.05
N LEU A 190 -22.38 6.97 -10.26
CA LEU A 190 -23.83 6.92 -10.44
C LEU A 190 -24.30 7.59 -11.73
N SER A 191 -23.65 8.67 -12.17
CA SER A 191 -23.93 9.33 -13.44
C SER A 191 -23.77 8.37 -14.60
N GLU A 192 -22.68 7.59 -14.60
CA GLU A 192 -22.43 6.55 -15.60
C GLU A 192 -23.49 5.45 -15.55
N LYS A 193 -23.83 4.95 -14.35
CA LYS A 193 -24.77 3.82 -14.20
C LYS A 193 -26.23 4.16 -14.44
N LEU A 194 -26.64 5.38 -14.12
CA LEU A 194 -28.03 5.83 -14.26
C LEU A 194 -28.27 6.66 -15.52
N HIS A 195 -27.22 6.97 -16.28
CA HIS A 195 -27.26 7.86 -17.44
C HIS A 195 -27.89 9.22 -17.13
N LEU A 196 -27.56 9.78 -15.97
CA LEU A 196 -28.02 11.09 -15.50
C LEU A 196 -26.86 12.09 -15.50
N ASP A 197 -27.19 13.36 -15.75
CA ASP A 197 -26.23 14.45 -15.56
C ASP A 197 -25.71 14.46 -14.11
N ILE A 198 -24.39 14.61 -13.95
CA ILE A 198 -23.74 14.54 -12.63
C ILE A 198 -24.24 15.63 -11.68
N GLY A 199 -24.67 16.79 -12.20
CA GLY A 199 -25.25 17.88 -11.41
C GLY A 199 -26.61 17.52 -10.77
N LYS A 200 -27.25 16.44 -11.23
CA LYS A 200 -28.49 15.90 -10.65
C LYS A 200 -28.24 14.88 -9.53
N ILE A 201 -26.99 14.59 -9.18
CA ILE A 201 -26.64 13.58 -8.19
C ILE A 201 -26.12 14.26 -6.93
N HIS A 202 -26.72 13.92 -5.79
CA HIS A 202 -26.34 14.42 -4.48
C HIS A 202 -25.83 13.28 -3.61
N VAL A 203 -24.64 13.45 -3.04
CA VAL A 203 -24.02 12.46 -2.15
C VAL A 203 -24.17 12.93 -0.70
N ARG A 204 -24.66 12.05 0.17
CA ARG A 204 -24.82 12.26 1.61
C ARG A 204 -24.02 11.21 2.37
N GLN A 205 -23.19 11.70 3.29
CA GLN A 205 -22.28 10.94 4.15
C GLN A 205 -22.40 11.50 5.57
N GLY A 206 -22.22 10.62 6.57
CA GLY A 206 -22.49 10.94 7.98
C GLY A 206 -23.97 10.92 8.32
#